data_AF-A0AAU6B921-F1
#
_entry.id   AF-A0AAU6B921-F1
#
_cell.length_a   1.000
_cell.length_b   1.000
_cell.length_c   1.000
_cell.angle_alpha   90.00
_cell.angle_beta   90.00
_cell.angle_gamma   90.00
#
_symmetry.space_group_name_H-M   'P 1'
#
loop_
_entity.id
_entity.type
_entity.pdbx_description
1 polymer ?
#
loop_
_entity_poly.entity_id
_entity_poly.type
_entity_poly.pdbx_seq_one_letter_code
_entity_poly.pdbx_strand_id
1 'polypeptide(L)'
;MSGLDPMTNDSSGAGFEVYPQALRQATEHIFAARDKVMKFANDDLSSMVLHEDDVGLLGSQSGVVGVFNKVIASLQDKSGRGAGQLDMLAAALDKAADYYETQDEEDFKRLRDKEEGMN
;
A
#
# COMPACT_ATOMS: atom_id res chain seq x y z
N MET A 1 -19.07 14.61 -24.38
CA MET A 1 -18.48 13.35 -23.90
C MET A 1 -17.73 12.73 -25.06
N SER A 2 -16.43 12.98 -25.12
CA SER A 2 -15.52 12.31 -26.07
C SER A 2 -14.36 11.78 -25.25
N GLY A 3 -14.06 10.49 -25.48
CA GLY A 3 -13.18 9.69 -24.66
C GLY A 3 -11.75 10.20 -24.62
N LEU A 4 -11.11 9.96 -23.48
CA LEU A 4 -9.66 9.87 -23.39
C LEU A 4 -9.20 8.71 -24.27
N ASP A 5 -8.77 9.00 -25.49
CA ASP A 5 -7.91 8.09 -26.26
C ASP A 5 -6.45 8.44 -25.90
N PRO A 6 -5.74 7.60 -25.14
CA PRO A 6 -4.37 7.88 -24.67
C PRO A 6 -3.30 7.67 -25.75
N MET A 7 -3.69 7.48 -27.02
CA MET A 7 -2.79 7.10 -28.11
C MET A 7 -2.52 8.19 -29.15
N THR A 8 -3.03 9.41 -28.94
CA THR A 8 -2.82 10.52 -29.88
C THR A 8 -2.28 11.75 -29.15
N ASN A 9 -0.98 11.75 -28.86
CA ASN A 9 -0.13 12.94 -28.86
C ASN A 9 1.32 12.56 -28.60
N ASP A 10 2.20 12.85 -29.57
CA ASP A 10 3.57 13.36 -29.41
C ASP A 10 4.40 12.86 -28.20
N SER A 11 4.38 11.57 -27.92
CA SER A 11 4.94 10.96 -26.70
C SER A 11 6.10 10.03 -26.99
N SER A 12 7.08 10.46 -27.79
CA SER A 12 8.30 9.69 -28.07
C SER A 12 9.29 9.64 -26.89
N GLY A 13 8.82 9.74 -25.64
CA GLY A 13 9.66 9.61 -24.44
C GLY A 13 9.00 10.04 -23.13
N ALA A 14 8.01 10.96 -23.18
CA ALA A 14 7.43 11.55 -21.97
C ALA A 14 6.38 10.68 -21.25
N GLY A 15 5.77 9.69 -21.93
CA GLY A 15 4.75 8.83 -21.31
C GLY A 15 5.33 7.68 -20.47
N PHE A 16 6.57 7.29 -20.75
CA PHE A 16 7.19 6.08 -20.21
C PHE A 16 7.83 6.31 -18.85
N GLU A 17 8.60 7.39 -18.65
CA GLU A 17 9.13 7.76 -17.32
C GLU A 17 8.03 8.05 -16.28
N VAL A 18 6.85 8.46 -16.72
CA VAL A 18 5.72 8.79 -15.85
C VAL A 18 5.11 7.54 -15.20
N TYR A 19 5.22 6.36 -15.82
CA TYR A 19 4.58 5.14 -15.33
C TYR A 19 5.32 4.52 -14.11
N PRO A 20 6.65 4.32 -14.12
CA PRO A 20 7.40 3.90 -12.94
C PRO A 20 7.32 4.92 -11.79
N GLN A 21 7.35 6.23 -12.09
CA GLN A 21 7.20 7.27 -11.07
C GLN A 21 5.82 7.24 -10.42
N ALA A 22 4.75 7.04 -11.20
CA ALA A 22 3.40 6.89 -10.66
C ALA A 22 3.26 5.63 -9.79
N LEU A 23 3.89 4.51 -10.18
CA LEU A 23 3.94 3.28 -9.37
C LEU A 23 4.67 3.51 -8.05
N ARG A 24 5.81 4.21 -8.06
CA ARG A 24 6.54 4.56 -6.84
C ARG A 24 5.74 5.49 -5.92
N GLN A 25 5.06 6.50 -6.46
CA GLN A 25 4.14 7.35 -5.68
C GLN A 25 3.00 6.53 -5.08
N ALA A 26 2.43 5.58 -5.82
CA ALA A 26 1.41 4.68 -5.29
C ALA A 26 1.96 3.82 -4.14
N THR A 27 3.18 3.32 -4.26
CA THR A 27 3.89 2.59 -3.19
C THR A 27 4.06 3.44 -1.93
N GLU A 28 4.44 4.71 -2.06
CA GLU A 28 4.53 5.65 -0.92
C GLU A 28 3.17 5.84 -0.23
N HIS A 29 2.09 5.99 -1.01
CA HIS A 29 0.73 6.11 -0.46
C HIS A 29 0.29 4.84 0.28
N ILE A 30 0.69 3.66 -0.21
CA ILE A 30 0.40 2.38 0.44
C ILE A 30 1.16 2.25 1.75
N PHE A 31 2.44 2.63 1.79
CA PHE A 31 3.20 2.66 3.04
C PHE A 31 2.59 3.64 4.05
N ALA A 32 2.20 4.84 3.61
CA ALA A 32 1.54 5.80 4.48
C ALA A 32 0.19 5.26 5.03
N ALA A 33 -0.56 4.51 4.21
CA ALA A 33 -1.79 3.86 4.67
C ALA A 33 -1.50 2.73 5.67
N ARG A 34 -0.49 1.91 5.40
CA ARG A 34 -0.01 0.84 6.28
C ARG A 34 0.42 1.37 7.63
N ASP A 35 1.17 2.47 7.67
CA ASP A 35 1.60 3.11 8.90
C ASP A 35 0.42 3.66 9.72
N LYS A 36 -0.61 4.21 9.07
CA LYS A 36 -1.85 4.62 9.76
C LYS A 36 -2.58 3.43 10.38
N VAL A 37 -2.67 2.31 9.68
CA VAL A 37 -3.30 1.08 10.18
C VAL A 37 -2.51 0.51 11.36
N MET A 38 -1.19 0.50 11.26
CA MET A 38 -0.31 0.05 12.35
C MET A 38 -0.39 0.97 13.56
N LYS A 39 -0.44 2.29 13.35
CA LYS A 39 -0.64 3.26 14.43
C LYS A 39 -1.98 3.04 15.14
N PHE A 40 -3.06 2.87 14.40
CA PHE A 40 -4.36 2.56 14.98
C PHE A 40 -4.33 1.26 15.81
N ALA A 41 -3.66 0.22 15.32
CA ALA A 41 -3.55 -1.05 16.03
C ALA A 41 -2.70 -0.95 17.31
N ASN A 42 -1.57 -0.25 17.24
CA ASN A 42 -0.55 -0.23 18.28
C ASN A 42 -0.75 0.87 19.31
N ASP A 43 -1.34 1.99 18.93
CA ASP A 43 -1.48 3.16 19.81
C ASP A 43 -2.93 3.30 20.27
N ASP A 44 -3.87 3.38 19.32
CA ASP A 44 -5.27 3.66 19.64
C ASP A 44 -5.93 2.46 20.33
N LEU A 45 -5.82 1.26 19.73
CA LEU A 45 -6.44 0.05 20.27
C LEU A 45 -5.73 -0.50 21.51
N SER A 46 -4.40 -0.35 21.62
CA SER A 46 -3.66 -0.88 22.78
C SER A 46 -4.03 -0.16 24.09
N SER A 47 -4.45 1.10 23.98
CA SER A 47 -4.94 1.89 25.11
C SER A 47 -6.35 1.47 25.58
N MET A 48 -7.09 0.73 24.75
CA MET A 48 -8.46 0.30 25.04
C MET A 48 -8.46 -1.04 25.76
N VAL A 49 -8.21 -1.01 27.07
CA VAL A 49 -8.34 -2.18 27.95
C VAL A 49 -9.41 -1.90 29.00
N LEU A 50 -10.34 -2.83 29.14
CA LEU A 50 -11.32 -2.80 30.22
C LEU A 50 -10.84 -3.69 31.36
N HIS A 51 -10.92 -3.21 32.59
CA HIS A 51 -10.67 -3.96 33.81
C HIS A 51 -11.98 -4.32 34.51
N GLU A 52 -11.93 -5.30 35.40
CA GLU A 52 -13.09 -5.70 36.21
C GLU A 52 -13.59 -4.54 37.10
N ASP A 53 -12.69 -3.65 37.52
CA ASP A 53 -13.04 -2.47 38.33
C ASP A 53 -13.69 -1.35 37.50
N ASP A 54 -13.52 -1.38 36.17
CA ASP A 54 -14.14 -0.41 35.25
C ASP A 54 -15.63 -0.76 34.99
N VAL A 55 -16.07 -1.93 35.44
CA VAL A 55 -17.44 -2.41 35.29
C VAL A 55 -18.10 -2.64 36.65
N GLY A 56 -19.38 -2.29 36.77
CA GLY A 56 -20.15 -2.61 37.96
C GLY A 56 -20.34 -4.13 38.14
N LEU A 57 -20.91 -4.54 39.28
CA LEU A 57 -21.11 -5.95 39.65
C LEU A 57 -21.76 -6.81 38.54
N LEU A 58 -22.74 -6.24 37.83
CA LEU A 58 -23.42 -6.91 36.71
C LEU A 58 -22.50 -7.10 35.50
N GLY A 59 -21.66 -6.11 35.20
CA GLY A 59 -20.69 -6.18 34.11
C GLY A 59 -19.66 -7.27 34.37
N SER A 60 -19.12 -7.33 35.60
CA SER A 60 -18.18 -8.37 36.01
C SER A 60 -18.81 -9.78 35.91
N GLN A 61 -20.03 -9.98 36.44
CA GLN A 61 -20.71 -11.27 36.37
C GLN A 61 -21.09 -11.70 34.95
N SER A 62 -21.33 -10.74 34.05
CA SER A 62 -21.66 -11.03 32.65
C SER A 62 -20.46 -11.43 31.78
N GLY A 63 -19.23 -11.25 32.28
CA GLY A 63 -18.01 -11.51 31.53
C GLY A 63 -17.74 -10.52 30.39
N VAL A 64 -18.36 -9.34 30.43
CA VAL A 64 -18.25 -8.32 29.36
C VAL A 64 -16.80 -7.87 29.16
N VAL A 65 -16.01 -7.82 30.23
CA VAL A 65 -14.58 -7.46 30.21
C VAL A 65 -13.79 -8.40 29.31
N GLY A 66 -13.97 -9.72 29.50
CA GLY A 66 -13.30 -10.73 28.69
C GLY A 66 -13.73 -10.68 27.22
N VAL A 67 -15.01 -10.42 26.94
CA VAL A 67 -15.50 -10.27 25.56
C VAL A 67 -14.94 -9.02 24.90
N PHE A 68 -14.98 -7.88 25.59
CA PHE A 68 -14.46 -6.62 25.09
C PHE A 68 -12.97 -6.70 24.75
N ASN A 69 -12.15 -7.18 25.69
CA ASN A 69 -10.71 -7.29 25.49
C ASN A 69 -10.36 -8.28 24.35
N LYS A 70 -11.14 -9.36 24.17
CA LYS A 70 -11.00 -10.26 23.01
C LYS A 70 -11.33 -9.58 21.68
N VAL A 71 -12.34 -8.72 21.65
CA VAL A 71 -12.68 -7.94 20.44
C VAL A 71 -11.55 -6.97 20.09
N ILE A 72 -11.00 -6.26 21.08
CA ILE A 72 -9.84 -5.37 20.87
C ILE A 72 -8.65 -6.16 20.31
N ALA A 73 -8.29 -7.28 20.93
CA ALA A 73 -7.21 -8.14 20.44
C ALA A 73 -7.47 -8.66 19.01
N SER A 74 -8.72 -9.01 18.68
CA SER A 74 -9.09 -9.43 17.33
C SER A 74 -8.98 -8.28 16.32
N LEU A 75 -9.28 -7.04 16.70
CA LEU A 75 -9.12 -5.88 15.84
C LEU A 75 -7.63 -5.59 15.60
N GLN A 76 -6.79 -5.67 16.63
CA GLN A 76 -5.34 -5.54 16.50
C GLN A 76 -4.75 -6.57 15.53
N ASP A 77 -5.11 -7.85 15.70
CA ASP A 77 -4.64 -8.92 14.82
C ASP A 77 -5.09 -8.72 13.36
N LYS A 78 -6.35 -8.32 13.13
CA LYS A 78 -6.85 -8.02 11.78
C LYS A 78 -6.14 -6.82 11.17
N SER A 79 -5.89 -5.76 11.93
CA SER A 79 -5.15 -4.59 11.48
C SER A 79 -3.70 -4.95 11.13
N GLY A 80 -3.02 -5.77 11.93
CA GLY A 80 -1.68 -6.27 11.63
C GLY A 80 -1.63 -7.10 10.35
N ARG A 81 -2.61 -7.98 10.13
CA ARG A 81 -2.74 -8.74 8.87
C ARG A 81 -3.00 -7.82 7.68
N GLY A 82 -3.86 -6.80 7.84
CA GLY A 82 -4.12 -5.80 6.81
C GLY A 82 -2.88 -4.99 6.44
N ALA A 83 -2.09 -4.56 7.43
CA ALA A 83 -0.81 -3.90 7.22
C ALA A 83 0.17 -4.79 6.45
N GLY A 84 0.26 -6.09 6.79
CA GLY A 84 1.09 -7.04 6.03
C GLY A 84 0.64 -7.21 4.57
N GLN A 85 -0.66 -7.15 4.29
CA GLN A 85 -1.16 -7.16 2.90
C GLN A 85 -0.78 -5.90 2.13
N LEU A 86 -0.79 -4.74 2.78
CA LEU A 86 -0.32 -3.48 2.19
C LEU A 86 1.18 -3.55 1.88
N ASP A 87 2.00 -4.13 2.77
CA ASP A 87 3.43 -4.34 2.52
C ASP A 87 3.67 -5.25 1.29
N MET A 88 2.90 -6.33 1.16
CA MET A 88 2.99 -7.21 -0.01
C MET A 88 2.58 -6.49 -1.31
N LEU A 89 1.56 -5.64 -1.25
CA LEU A 89 1.12 -4.84 -2.40
C LEU A 89 2.18 -3.81 -2.80
N ALA A 90 2.74 -3.09 -1.83
CA ALA A 90 3.83 -2.13 -2.05
C ALA A 90 5.04 -2.80 -2.71
N ALA A 91 5.47 -3.96 -2.21
CA ALA A 91 6.57 -4.73 -2.79
C ALA A 91 6.28 -5.22 -4.22
N ALA A 92 5.02 -5.57 -4.52
CA ALA A 92 4.62 -5.98 -5.86
C ALA A 92 4.64 -4.81 -6.85
N LEU A 93 4.24 -3.61 -6.42
CA LEU A 93 4.27 -2.40 -7.24
C LEU A 93 5.71 -1.92 -7.51
N ASP A 94 6.57 -1.98 -6.50
CA ASP A 94 7.99 -1.63 -6.65
C ASP A 94 8.68 -2.58 -7.65
N LYS A 95 8.45 -3.89 -7.52
CA LYS A 95 8.94 -4.87 -8.49
C LYS A 95 8.38 -4.65 -9.91
N ALA A 96 7.13 -4.21 -10.02
CA ALA A 96 6.55 -3.86 -11.32
C ALA A 96 7.24 -2.62 -11.92
N ALA A 97 7.52 -1.60 -11.09
CA ALA A 97 8.24 -0.41 -11.52
C ALA A 97 9.66 -0.75 -12.03
N ASP A 98 10.41 -1.57 -11.29
CA ASP A 98 11.75 -2.04 -11.70
C ASP A 98 11.73 -2.82 -13.02
N TYR A 99 10.69 -3.63 -13.22
CA TYR A 99 10.50 -4.39 -14.47
C TYR A 99 10.29 -3.45 -15.66
N TYR A 100 9.46 -2.41 -15.50
CA TYR A 100 9.24 -1.40 -16.55
C TYR A 100 10.50 -0.59 -16.84
N GLU A 101 11.25 -0.18 -15.83
CA GLU A 101 12.53 0.53 -16.03
C GLU A 101 13.55 -0.32 -16.80
N THR A 102 13.68 -1.60 -16.46
CA THR A 102 14.62 -2.51 -17.13
C THR A 102 14.22 -2.73 -18.60
N GLN A 103 12.93 -2.89 -18.86
CA GLN A 103 12.42 -3.07 -20.22
C GLN A 103 12.60 -1.80 -21.07
N ASP A 104 12.38 -0.64 -20.46
CA ASP A 104 12.56 0.65 -21.11
C ASP A 104 14.04 0.93 -21.44
N GLU A 105 14.98 0.59 -20.56
CA GLU A 105 16.43 0.68 -20.84
C GLU A 105 16.83 -0.19 -22.05
N GLU A 106 16.31 -1.40 -22.13
CA GLU A 106 16.59 -2.31 -23.25
C GLU A 106 16.03 -1.79 -24.58
N ASP A 107 14.80 -1.28 -24.58
CA ASP A 107 14.17 -0.77 -25.80
C ASP A 107 14.77 0.57 -26.23
N PHE A 108 15.12 1.46 -25.29
CA PHE A 108 15.88 2.68 -25.59
C PHE A 108 17.24 2.36 -26.21
N LYS A 109 17.97 1.38 -25.66
CA LYS A 109 19.26 0.94 -26.21
C LYS A 109 19.12 0.37 -27.63
N ARG A 110 18.09 -0.45 -27.89
CA ARG A 110 17.81 -1.00 -29.23
C ARG A 110 17.49 0.08 -30.25
N LEU A 111 16.78 1.14 -29.85
CA LEU A 111 16.47 2.28 -30.70
C LEU A 111 17.72 3.12 -30.98
N ARG A 112 18.53 3.41 -29.95
CA ARG A 112 19.79 4.15 -30.11
C ARG A 112 20.80 3.40 -30.99
N ASP A 113 20.95 2.10 -30.79
CA ASP A 113 21.88 1.27 -31.59
C ASP A 113 21.42 1.19 -33.07
N LYS A 114 20.11 1.30 -33.35
CA LYS A 114 19.58 1.41 -34.72
C LYS A 114 19.82 2.79 -35.34
N GLU A 115 19.73 3.86 -34.56
CA GLU A 115 20.07 5.22 -35.02
C GLU A 115 21.58 5.39 -35.27
N GLU A 116 22.43 4.83 -34.41
CA GLU A 116 23.89 4.87 -34.57
C GLU A 116 24.40 4.00 -35.74
N GLY A 117 23.67 2.93 -36.10
CA GLY A 117 23.95 2.08 -37.26
C GLY A 117 23.48 2.64 -38.61
N MET A 118 22.84 3.81 -38.63
CA MET A 118 22.32 4.48 -39.83
C MET A 118 23.18 5.67 -40.31
N ASN A 119 24.46 5.75 -39.91
CA ASN A 119 25.46 6.68 -40.47
C ASN A 119 26.56 5.95 -41.23
#